data_AF-A0A0U4WMP9-F1
#
_entry.id   AF-A0A0U4WMP9-F1
#
_cell.length_a   1.000
_cell.length_b   1.000
_cell.length_c   1.000
_cell.angle_alpha   90.00
_cell.angle_beta   90.00
_cell.angle_gamma   90.00
#
_symmetry.space_group_name_H-M   'P 1'
#
loop_
_entity.id
_entity.type
_entity.pdbx_description
1 polymer ?
#
loop_
_entity_poly.entity_id
_entity_poly.type
_entity_poly.pdbx_seq_one_letter_code
_entity_poly.pdbx_strand_id
1 'polypeptide(L)'
;MNGGGIRASIEEGPITLGQIKTVLPFDNSLTILDVTGEQIIQALENGISKAEAQEGAFPQIAGMRFVWNKAAKPGNRIVRVETKNQDGSYTVLDPAKTYRMATVKFLSDGGDGYTMFTEAKNKEDLYIADYDAFVDYVKAHGGTVIPKVEGRILEQSAK
;
A
#
# COMPACT_ATOMS: atom_id res chain seq x y z
N MET A 1 -0.35 -0.05 -2.25
CA MET A 1 -1.29 0.57 -3.22
C MET A 1 -1.61 1.98 -2.74
N ASN A 2 -1.79 2.94 -3.62
CA ASN A 2 -2.19 4.30 -3.29
C ASN A 2 -3.72 4.39 -3.18
N GLY A 3 -4.24 5.22 -2.28
CA GLY A 3 -5.67 5.38 -2.05
C GLY A 3 -6.41 5.88 -3.29
N GLY A 4 -5.76 6.69 -4.13
CA GLY A 4 -6.31 7.19 -5.39
C GLY A 4 -6.62 6.11 -6.41
N GLY A 5 -5.98 4.93 -6.29
CA GLY A 5 -6.28 3.74 -7.09
C GLY A 5 -7.55 3.01 -6.67
N ILE A 6 -8.10 3.29 -5.47
CA ILE A 6 -9.34 2.71 -4.95
C ILE A 6 -10.46 3.72 -5.14
N ARG A 7 -11.37 3.47 -6.09
CA ARG A 7 -12.30 4.49 -6.61
C ARG A 7 -13.71 4.44 -6.05
N ALA A 8 -14.08 3.34 -5.41
CA ALA A 8 -15.41 3.16 -4.86
C ALA A 8 -15.39 2.23 -3.64
N SER A 9 -16.46 2.28 -2.85
CA SER A 9 -16.77 1.28 -1.85
C SER A 9 -17.52 0.10 -2.49
N ILE A 10 -17.45 -1.07 -1.87
CA ILE A 10 -18.35 -2.19 -2.15
C ILE A 10 -19.27 -2.31 -0.94
N GLU A 11 -20.56 -2.07 -1.16
CA GLU A 11 -21.59 -2.24 -0.13
C GLU A 11 -21.70 -3.70 0.31
N GLU A 12 -22.18 -3.92 1.53
CA GLU A 12 -22.45 -5.26 2.04
C GLU A 12 -23.40 -6.03 1.10
N GLY A 13 -23.04 -7.26 0.75
CA GLY A 13 -23.83 -8.11 -0.12
C GLY A 13 -22.98 -8.85 -1.16
N PRO A 14 -23.60 -9.32 -2.26
CA PRO A 14 -22.89 -10.01 -3.32
C PRO A 14 -21.82 -9.13 -3.95
N ILE A 15 -20.62 -9.67 -4.10
CA ILE A 15 -19.51 -9.02 -4.79
C ILE A 15 -19.54 -9.44 -6.26
N THR A 16 -19.75 -8.47 -7.14
CA THR A 16 -19.76 -8.69 -8.60
C THR A 16 -18.47 -8.20 -9.25
N LEU A 17 -18.14 -8.77 -10.42
CA LEU A 17 -17.01 -8.29 -11.22
C LEU A 17 -17.16 -6.81 -11.62
N GLY A 18 -18.40 -6.36 -11.88
CA GLY A 18 -18.67 -4.96 -12.21
C GLY A 18 -18.33 -4.01 -11.06
N GLN A 19 -18.64 -4.39 -9.81
CA GLN A 19 -18.22 -3.62 -8.63
C GLN A 19 -16.71 -3.62 -8.48
N ILE A 20 -16.04 -4.77 -8.60
CA ILE A 20 -14.58 -4.85 -8.51
C ILE A 20 -13.90 -3.93 -9.55
N LYS A 21 -14.37 -3.94 -10.80
CA LYS A 21 -13.85 -3.04 -11.85
C LYS A 21 -14.22 -1.57 -11.65
N THR A 22 -15.28 -1.28 -10.91
CA THR A 22 -15.63 0.09 -10.48
C THR A 22 -14.66 0.57 -9.40
N VAL A 23 -14.23 -0.31 -8.49
CA VAL A 23 -13.24 0.00 -7.45
C VAL A 23 -11.84 0.16 -8.03
N LEU A 24 -11.43 -0.72 -8.95
CA LEU A 24 -10.10 -0.76 -9.57
C LEU A 24 -10.20 -0.58 -11.09
N PRO A 25 -10.46 0.65 -11.60
CA PRO A 25 -10.76 0.87 -13.02
C PRO A 25 -9.53 1.09 -13.91
N PHE A 26 -8.32 1.14 -13.35
CA PHE A 26 -7.13 1.65 -14.06
C PHE A 26 -6.27 0.59 -14.75
N ASP A 27 -6.72 -0.65 -14.80
CA ASP A 27 -6.03 -1.76 -15.49
C ASP A 27 -4.54 -1.85 -15.13
N ASN A 28 -4.21 -1.60 -13.86
CA ASN A 28 -2.82 -1.75 -13.42
C ASN A 28 -2.48 -3.23 -13.35
N SER A 29 -1.23 -3.57 -13.64
CA SER A 29 -0.66 -4.87 -13.29
C SER A 29 0.01 -4.82 -11.91
N LEU A 30 0.10 -5.98 -11.26
CA LEU A 30 0.92 -6.17 -10.07
C LEU A 30 2.40 -6.23 -10.46
N THR A 31 3.23 -5.50 -9.72
CA THR A 31 4.68 -5.48 -9.86
C THR A 31 5.33 -5.83 -8.54
N ILE A 32 6.34 -6.69 -8.59
CA ILE A 32 7.19 -7.02 -7.44
C ILE A 32 8.58 -6.42 -7.61
N LEU A 33 9.16 -5.91 -6.53
CA LEU A 33 10.43 -5.19 -6.53
C LEU A 33 11.17 -5.36 -5.21
N ASP A 34 12.49 -5.28 -5.27
CA ASP A 34 13.36 -5.25 -4.10
C ASP A 34 13.62 -3.81 -3.70
N VAL A 35 13.21 -3.47 -2.49
CA VAL A 35 13.34 -2.13 -1.91
C VAL A 35 14.09 -2.19 -0.58
N THR A 36 14.94 -1.22 -0.31
CA THR A 36 15.53 -1.07 1.02
C THR A 36 14.49 -0.55 2.01
N GLY A 37 14.73 -0.76 3.31
CA GLY A 37 13.91 -0.13 4.35
C GLY A 37 13.88 1.40 4.22
N GLU A 38 14.99 2.01 3.81
CA GLU A 38 15.08 3.44 3.51
C GLU A 38 14.11 3.84 2.37
N GLN A 39 14.07 3.09 1.26
CA GLN A 39 13.13 3.36 0.17
C GLN A 39 11.67 3.19 0.62
N ILE A 40 11.38 2.24 1.52
CA ILE A 40 10.06 2.10 2.13
C ILE A 40 9.70 3.35 2.94
N ILE A 41 10.61 3.86 3.78
CA ILE A 41 10.37 5.07 4.58
C ILE A 41 10.11 6.28 3.66
N GLN A 42 10.93 6.45 2.62
CA GLN A 42 10.75 7.52 1.62
C GLN A 42 9.40 7.42 0.91
N ALA A 43 8.97 6.21 0.55
CA ALA A 43 7.68 5.98 -0.07
C ALA A 43 6.51 6.35 0.86
N LEU A 44 6.61 5.99 2.14
CA LEU A 44 5.60 6.34 3.13
C LEU A 44 5.55 7.86 3.37
N GLU A 45 6.71 8.52 3.51
CA GLU A 45 6.81 9.98 3.62
C GLU A 45 6.20 10.69 2.40
N ASN A 46 6.50 10.22 1.19
CA ASN A 46 5.88 10.74 -0.04
C ASN A 46 4.36 10.60 0.01
N GLY A 47 3.86 9.40 0.30
CA GLY A 47 2.43 9.13 0.30
C GLY A 47 1.64 9.93 1.33
N ILE A 48 2.23 10.24 2.49
CA ILE A 48 1.58 11.04 3.55
C ILE A 48 1.90 12.55 3.47
N SER A 49 2.78 12.96 2.55
CA SER A 49 3.25 14.36 2.45
C SER A 49 2.12 15.36 2.24
N LYS A 50 1.06 14.94 1.53
CA LYS A 50 -0.15 15.71 1.25
C LYS A 50 -1.43 15.00 1.69
N ALA A 51 -1.37 14.26 2.81
CA ALA A 51 -2.54 13.53 3.33
C ALA A 51 -3.78 14.43 3.49
N GLU A 52 -3.58 15.72 3.76
CA GLU A 52 -4.63 16.73 3.90
C GLU A 52 -5.30 17.13 2.58
N ALA A 53 -4.56 17.06 1.47
CA ALA A 53 -5.07 17.45 0.15
C ALA A 53 -5.86 16.32 -0.54
N GLN A 54 -5.81 15.10 0.01
CA GLN A 54 -6.51 13.92 -0.53
C GLN A 54 -6.24 13.67 -2.02
N GLU A 55 -5.02 13.99 -2.49
CA GLU A 55 -4.60 13.87 -3.91
C GLU A 55 -4.37 12.41 -4.37
N GLY A 56 -4.70 11.41 -3.55
CA GLY A 56 -4.65 10.00 -3.92
C GLY A 56 -3.37 9.24 -3.55
N ALA A 57 -2.25 9.93 -3.33
CA ALA A 57 -0.95 9.30 -3.04
C ALA A 57 -0.89 8.51 -1.72
N PHE A 58 -1.86 8.69 -0.81
CA PHE A 58 -1.85 8.09 0.52
C PHE A 58 -1.76 6.54 0.46
N PRO A 59 -0.81 5.90 1.18
CA PRO A 59 -0.56 4.47 1.02
C PRO A 59 -1.55 3.62 1.83
N GLN A 60 -2.21 2.67 1.16
CA GLN A 60 -2.83 1.49 1.79
C GLN A 60 -1.82 0.34 1.80
N ILE A 61 -1.66 -0.30 2.96
CA ILE A 61 -0.57 -1.25 3.23
C ILE A 61 -1.07 -2.60 3.78
N ALA A 62 -0.24 -3.63 3.57
CA ALA A 62 -0.38 -4.97 4.13
C ALA A 62 1.02 -5.52 4.44
N GLY A 63 1.13 -6.47 5.38
CA GLY A 63 2.42 -7.04 5.80
C GLY A 63 3.29 -6.10 6.66
N MET A 64 2.82 -4.90 6.97
CA MET A 64 3.51 -3.94 7.84
C MET A 64 2.51 -3.02 8.54
N ARG A 65 3.00 -2.20 9.46
CA ARG A 65 2.27 -1.08 10.06
C ARG A 65 3.18 0.13 10.28
N PHE A 66 2.61 1.32 10.32
CA PHE A 66 3.36 2.52 10.69
C PHE A 66 2.55 3.50 11.54
N VAL A 67 3.28 4.29 12.30
CA VAL A 67 2.78 5.45 13.04
C VAL A 67 3.35 6.71 12.40
N TRP A 68 2.51 7.72 12.20
CA TRP A 68 2.93 9.01 11.65
C TRP A 68 2.40 10.17 12.47
N ASN A 69 3.10 11.31 12.44
CA ASN A 69 2.73 12.54 13.11
C ASN A 69 2.40 13.60 12.05
N LYS A 70 1.12 13.91 11.91
CA LYS A 70 0.62 14.91 10.96
C LYS A 70 1.17 16.32 11.23
N ALA A 71 1.42 16.67 12.50
CA ALA A 71 1.93 17.97 12.90
C ALA A 71 3.43 18.14 12.60
N ALA A 72 4.16 17.06 12.28
CA ALA A 72 5.55 17.16 11.85
C ALA A 72 5.67 17.68 10.41
N LYS A 73 6.84 18.24 10.09
CA LYS A 73 7.14 18.75 8.75
C LYS A 73 7.08 17.61 7.73
N PRO A 74 6.52 17.83 6.53
CA PRO A 74 6.58 16.84 5.45
C PRO A 74 8.01 16.32 5.23
N GLY A 75 8.16 15.01 5.04
CA GLY A 75 9.45 14.33 4.97
C GLY A 75 10.03 13.92 6.33
N ASN A 76 9.38 14.28 7.44
CA ASN A 76 9.73 13.83 8.79
C ASN A 76 8.46 13.47 9.60
N ARG A 77 7.44 12.95 8.92
CA ARG A 77 6.16 12.58 9.53
C ARG A 77 6.13 11.14 10.04
N ILE A 78 7.00 10.25 9.57
CA ILE A 78 7.05 8.86 10.03
C ILE A 78 7.69 8.79 11.42
N VAL A 79 6.97 8.19 12.37
CA VAL A 79 7.41 7.99 13.76
C VAL A 79 7.98 6.58 13.96
N ARG A 80 7.32 5.58 13.38
CA ARG A 80 7.72 4.17 13.50
C ARG A 80 7.19 3.38 12.33
N VAL A 81 8.00 2.46 11.80
CA VAL A 81 7.58 1.46 10.81
C VAL A 81 7.96 0.07 11.33
N GLU A 82 7.05 -0.89 11.20
CA GLU A 82 7.27 -2.27 11.60
C GLU A 82 6.74 -3.23 10.55
N THR A 83 7.49 -4.28 10.25
CA THR A 83 7.07 -5.37 9.36
C THR A 83 6.51 -6.52 10.16
N LYS A 84 5.51 -7.20 9.59
CA LYS A 84 4.87 -8.37 10.20
C LYS A 84 5.67 -9.62 9.86
N ASN A 85 6.06 -10.38 10.88
CA ASN A 85 6.73 -11.66 10.75
C ASN A 85 5.70 -12.78 10.46
N GLN A 86 6.19 -13.96 10.06
CA GLN A 86 5.33 -15.12 9.77
C GLN A 86 4.56 -15.62 11.00
N ASP A 87 5.13 -15.48 12.20
CA ASP A 87 4.50 -15.82 13.47
C ASP A 87 3.45 -14.77 13.93
N GLY A 88 3.26 -13.71 13.14
CA GLY A 88 2.33 -12.61 13.44
C GLY A 88 2.89 -11.51 14.34
N SER A 89 4.12 -11.67 14.86
CA SER A 89 4.81 -10.61 15.60
C SER A 89 5.28 -9.48 14.67
N TYR A 90 5.70 -8.36 15.26
CA TYR A 90 6.18 -7.20 14.52
C TYR A 90 7.64 -6.90 14.85
N THR A 91 8.44 -6.65 13.81
CA THR A 91 9.83 -6.22 13.93
C THR A 91 9.94 -4.78 13.43
N VAL A 92 10.72 -3.94 14.11
CA VAL A 92 11.04 -2.60 13.60
C VAL A 92 11.73 -2.73 12.24
N LEU A 93 11.30 -1.90 11.28
CA LEU A 93 11.89 -1.85 9.95
C LEU A 93 13.37 -1.48 10.06
N ASP A 94 14.25 -2.33 9.54
CA ASP A 94 15.67 -2.01 9.34
C ASP A 94 15.85 -1.22 8.03
N PRO A 95 16.34 0.04 8.06
CA PRO A 95 16.54 0.85 6.86
C PRO A 95 17.54 0.27 5.86
N ALA A 96 18.54 -0.49 6.34
CA ALA A 96 19.61 -1.04 5.51
C ALA A 96 19.24 -2.39 4.88
N LYS A 97 18.21 -3.07 5.41
CA LYS A 97 17.75 -4.36 4.90
C LYS A 97 16.93 -4.20 3.62
N THR A 98 17.05 -5.16 2.72
CA THR A 98 16.20 -5.28 1.51
C THR A 98 14.96 -6.12 1.79
N TYR A 99 13.83 -5.68 1.26
CA TYR A 99 12.52 -6.32 1.36
C TYR A 99 11.96 -6.55 -0.04
N ARG A 100 11.33 -7.72 -0.26
CA ARG A 100 10.53 -7.99 -1.46
C ARG A 100 9.14 -7.39 -1.23
N MET A 101 8.74 -6.45 -2.07
CA MET A 101 7.46 -5.75 -1.97
C MET A 101 6.63 -6.00 -3.23
N ALA A 102 5.30 -6.06 -3.07
CA ALA A 102 4.35 -6.00 -4.16
C ALA A 102 3.64 -4.64 -4.19
N THR A 103 3.49 -4.05 -5.37
CA THR A 103 2.73 -2.81 -5.61
C THR A 103 2.06 -2.86 -6.98
N VAL A 104 1.36 -1.80 -7.37
CA VAL A 104 0.80 -1.66 -8.72
C VAL A 104 1.81 -0.99 -9.66
N LYS A 105 1.78 -1.33 -10.94
CA LYS A 105 2.71 -0.82 -11.96
C LYS A 105 2.84 0.70 -11.95
N PHE A 106 1.71 1.42 -11.86
CA PHE A 106 1.67 2.88 -11.76
C PHE A 106 2.63 3.44 -10.70
N LEU A 107 2.64 2.86 -9.49
CA LEU A 107 3.55 3.30 -8.41
C LEU A 107 4.98 2.84 -8.64
N SER A 108 5.18 1.63 -9.16
CA SER A 108 6.52 1.10 -9.46
C SER A 108 7.26 1.88 -10.56
N ASP A 109 6.51 2.62 -11.38
CA ASP A 109 7.02 3.49 -12.44
C ASP A 109 7.07 4.98 -12.00
N GLY A 110 6.82 5.26 -10.72
CA GLY A 110 6.98 6.60 -10.12
C GLY A 110 5.72 7.46 -10.07
N GLY A 111 4.55 6.90 -10.41
CA GLY A 111 3.25 7.54 -10.25
C GLY A 111 3.03 8.04 -8.81
N ASP A 112 2.21 9.08 -8.64
CA ASP A 112 1.97 9.74 -7.33
C ASP A 112 3.24 10.19 -6.58
N GLY A 113 4.33 10.41 -7.30
CA GLY A 113 5.60 10.84 -6.70
C GLY A 113 6.41 9.71 -6.05
N TYR A 114 6.03 8.44 -6.26
CA TYR A 114 6.76 7.28 -5.76
C TYR A 114 8.06 6.99 -6.56
N THR A 115 8.83 8.05 -6.86
CA THR A 115 10.04 8.00 -7.69
C THR A 115 11.14 7.12 -7.11
N MET A 116 11.16 6.90 -5.79
CA MET A 116 12.10 5.99 -5.14
C MET A 116 11.99 4.54 -5.62
N PHE A 117 10.89 4.16 -6.28
CA PHE A 117 10.70 2.82 -6.85
C PHE A 117 11.23 2.67 -8.29
N THR A 118 11.55 3.75 -9.02
CA THR A 118 12.03 3.63 -10.41
C THR A 118 13.38 2.94 -10.49
N GLU A 119 14.22 3.13 -9.47
CA GLU A 119 15.56 2.54 -9.33
C GLU A 119 15.57 1.25 -8.47
N ALA A 120 14.40 0.71 -8.11
CA ALA A 120 14.31 -0.50 -7.32
C ALA A 120 14.84 -1.71 -8.10
N LYS A 121 15.52 -2.63 -7.38
CA LYS A 121 16.15 -3.80 -8.00
C LYS A 121 15.15 -4.91 -8.23
N ASN A 122 15.49 -5.84 -9.12
CA ASN A 122 14.69 -7.05 -9.39
C ASN A 122 13.21 -6.73 -9.66
N LYS A 123 12.93 -5.60 -10.31
CA LYS A 123 11.57 -5.16 -10.64
C LYS A 123 11.01 -6.07 -11.73
N GLU A 124 9.88 -6.70 -11.45
CA GLU A 124 9.21 -7.65 -12.33
C GLU A 124 7.71 -7.35 -12.37
N ASP A 125 7.20 -7.11 -13.58
CA ASP A 125 5.77 -7.05 -13.84
C ASP A 125 5.23 -8.48 -13.92
N LEU A 126 4.23 -8.79 -13.10
CA LEU A 126 3.62 -10.12 -13.08
C LEU A 126 2.59 -10.29 -14.20
N TYR A 127 2.23 -9.21 -14.90
CA TYR A 127 1.16 -9.18 -15.91
C TYR A 127 -0.20 -9.64 -15.37
N ILE A 128 -0.37 -9.65 -14.05
CA ILE A 128 -1.62 -9.94 -13.35
C ILE A 128 -2.31 -8.60 -13.10
N ALA A 129 -3.51 -8.42 -13.67
CA ALA A 129 -4.30 -7.23 -13.39
C ALA A 129 -4.69 -7.13 -11.91
N ASP A 130 -4.65 -5.93 -11.34
CA ASP A 130 -4.98 -5.68 -9.93
C ASP A 130 -6.41 -6.13 -9.57
N TYR A 131 -7.36 -5.92 -10.48
CA TYR A 131 -8.74 -6.41 -10.32
C TYR A 131 -8.84 -7.94 -10.38
N ASP A 132 -8.04 -8.62 -11.20
CA ASP A 132 -8.01 -10.08 -11.26
C ASP A 132 -7.42 -10.66 -9.97
N ALA A 133 -6.36 -10.05 -9.45
CA ALA A 133 -5.81 -10.41 -8.15
C ALA A 133 -6.83 -10.26 -7.02
N PHE A 134 -7.68 -9.21 -7.07
CA PHE A 134 -8.76 -9.04 -6.09
C PHE A 134 -9.87 -10.09 -6.26
N VAL A 135 -10.26 -10.42 -7.51
CA VAL A 135 -11.21 -11.51 -7.80
C VAL A 135 -10.71 -12.83 -7.22
N ASP A 136 -9.44 -13.15 -7.47
CA ASP A 136 -8.84 -14.41 -7.00
C ASP A 136 -8.71 -14.43 -5.48
N TYR A 137 -8.41 -13.30 -4.84
CA TYR A 137 -8.46 -13.17 -3.39
C TYR A 137 -9.86 -13.49 -2.85
N VAL A 138 -10.92 -12.91 -3.42
CA VAL A 138 -12.31 -13.15 -2.98
C VAL A 138 -12.69 -14.63 -3.14
N LYS A 139 -12.32 -15.26 -4.26
CA LYS A 139 -12.55 -16.70 -4.51
C LYS A 139 -11.80 -17.57 -3.50
N ALA A 140 -10.52 -17.27 -3.24
CA ALA A 140 -9.71 -18.00 -2.29
C ALA A 140 -10.25 -17.95 -0.84
N HIS A 141 -11.06 -16.94 -0.52
CA HIS A 141 -11.77 -16.79 0.76
C HIS A 141 -13.21 -17.31 0.72
N GLY A 142 -13.52 -18.24 -0.19
CA GLY A 142 -14.84 -18.86 -0.28
C GLY A 142 -15.95 -17.91 -0.76
N GLY A 143 -15.58 -16.83 -1.46
CA GLY A 143 -16.52 -15.82 -1.96
C GLY A 143 -17.01 -14.83 -0.90
N THR A 144 -16.53 -14.92 0.34
CA THR A 144 -16.91 -14.03 1.44
C THR A 144 -15.67 -13.37 2.03
N VAL A 145 -15.66 -12.03 2.09
CA VAL A 145 -14.58 -11.26 2.70
C VAL A 145 -15.15 -10.33 3.77
N ILE A 146 -14.50 -10.30 4.94
CA ILE A 146 -14.92 -9.47 6.09
C ILE A 146 -13.69 -8.66 6.54
N PRO A 147 -13.35 -7.58 5.82
CA PRO A 147 -12.20 -6.76 6.16
C PRO A 147 -12.41 -6.04 7.50
N LYS A 148 -11.33 -5.82 8.25
CA LYS A 148 -11.35 -5.12 9.55
C LYS A 148 -10.32 -3.99 9.55
N VAL A 149 -10.59 -2.96 10.35
CA VAL A 149 -9.57 -1.95 10.68
C VAL A 149 -8.61 -2.56 11.70
N GLU A 150 -7.42 -2.94 11.23
CA GLU A 150 -6.41 -3.64 12.04
C GLU A 150 -5.37 -2.71 12.69
N GLY A 151 -5.54 -1.38 12.57
CA GLY A 151 -4.55 -0.42 13.08
C GLY A 151 -3.21 -0.46 12.34
N ARG A 152 -3.23 -0.80 11.03
CA ARG A 152 -2.01 -0.81 10.19
C ARG A 152 -1.41 0.59 10.03
N ILE A 153 -2.24 1.63 10.08
CA ILE A 153 -1.83 3.02 9.93
C ILE A 153 -2.41 3.79 11.10
N LEU A 154 -1.56 4.40 11.92
CA LEU A 154 -1.98 5.15 13.10
C LEU A 154 -1.41 6.57 13.05
N GLU A 155 -2.28 7.57 13.22
CA GLU A 155 -1.86 8.94 13.45
C GLU A 155 -1.55 9.12 14.94
N GLN A 156 -0.34 9.57 15.27
CA GLN A 156 0.03 9.94 16.63
C GLN A 156 -0.79 11.17 17.04
N SER A 157 -1.62 11.03 18.08
CA SER A 157 -2.35 12.16 18.64
C SER A 157 -1.39 13.26 19.09
N ALA A 158 -1.73 14.52 18.80
CA ALA A 158 -1.03 15.66 19.37
C ALA A 158 -1.13 15.61 20.90
N LYS A 159 0.00 15.81 21.59
CA LYS A 159 0.00 16.06 23.04
C LYS A 159 -0.48 17.47 23.34
#